data_AF-A0A6B1FWV3-F1
#
_entry.id   AF-A0A6B1FWV3-F1
#
_cell.length_a   1.000
_cell.length_b   1.000
_cell.length_c   1.000
_cell.angle_alpha   90.00
_cell.angle_beta   90.00
_cell.angle_gamma   90.00
#
_symmetry.space_group_name_H-M   'P 1'
#
loop_
_entity.id
_entity.type
_entity.pdbx_description
1 polymer ?
#
loop_
_entity_poly.entity_id
_entity_poly.type
_entity_poly.pdbx_seq_one_letter_code
_entity_poly.pdbx_strand_id
1 'polypeptide(L)'
;MIDSNSADLLKSEGYLVTSFAALDRTELLEAFRTFIHRVRDYQLRFLQKRYGYAYDGFSYYGQTDSSHQAEDDLISTFVLSEFYPVDRYPEEFQGFLKGSWKRVVKTVRSLETDLLTRLDIPGLLDFYHHNAGHMVSNNYYPPQQQFTAAAAGNTRLSAHPDASLFTVFPFGIDKELELQVTGESGEPLWQ
;
A
#
# COMPACT_ATOMS: atom_id res chain seq x y z
N MET A 1 -11.17 11.30 15.17
CA MET A 1 -9.99 12.06 15.66
C MET A 1 -9.07 11.08 16.33
N ILE A 2 -7.76 11.24 16.16
CA ILE A 2 -6.74 10.47 16.90
C ILE A 2 -6.61 11.09 18.30
N ASP A 3 -6.83 10.29 19.33
CA ASP A 3 -6.69 10.71 20.73
C ASP A 3 -5.40 10.17 21.35
N SER A 4 -5.13 10.49 22.61
CA SER A 4 -3.92 10.00 23.29
C SER A 4 -3.90 8.47 23.43
N ASN A 5 -5.07 7.84 23.64
CA ASN A 5 -5.18 6.39 23.75
C ASN A 5 -4.77 5.70 22.44
N SER A 6 -5.03 6.33 21.30
CA SER A 6 -4.66 5.82 19.98
C SER A 6 -3.14 5.64 19.82
N ALA A 7 -2.34 6.55 20.38
CA ALA A 7 -0.89 6.47 20.32
C ALA A 7 -0.32 5.34 21.21
N ASP A 8 -0.94 5.12 22.36
CA ASP A 8 -0.56 4.03 23.26
C ASP A 8 -0.93 2.67 22.67
N LEU A 9 -2.12 2.54 22.08
CA LEU A 9 -2.55 1.33 21.37
C LEU A 9 -1.60 0.98 20.22
N LEU A 10 -1.22 1.96 19.41
CA LEU A 10 -0.27 1.72 18.32
C LEU A 10 1.08 1.21 18.85
N LYS A 11 1.57 1.75 19.97
CA LYS A 11 2.83 1.32 20.59
C LYS A 11 2.73 -0.11 21.14
N SER A 12 1.58 -0.51 21.68
CA SER A 12 1.41 -1.85 22.27
C SER A 12 1.03 -2.93 21.27
N GLU A 13 0.17 -2.62 20.30
CA GLU A 13 -0.41 -3.60 19.38
C GLU A 13 0.29 -3.62 18.02
N GLY A 14 1.02 -2.55 17.67
CA GLY A 14 1.67 -2.41 16.37
C GLY A 14 0.73 -1.97 15.24
N TYR A 15 -0.57 -1.84 15.51
CA TYR A 15 -1.56 -1.28 14.59
C TYR A 15 -2.61 -0.45 15.33
N LEU A 16 -3.40 0.31 14.57
CA LEU A 16 -4.49 1.13 15.09
C LEU A 16 -5.68 1.09 14.13
N VAL A 17 -6.86 0.76 14.63
CA VAL A 17 -8.13 0.91 13.89
C VAL A 17 -8.76 2.24 14.26
N THR A 18 -8.92 3.11 13.28
CA THR A 18 -9.52 4.43 13.51
C THR A 18 -11.03 4.43 13.27
N SER A 19 -11.75 5.40 13.83
CA SER A 19 -13.17 5.64 13.55
C SER A 19 -13.44 6.41 12.25
N PHE A 20 -12.40 6.70 11.46
CA PHE A 20 -12.57 7.37 10.18
C PHE A 20 -13.23 6.43 9.17
N ALA A 21 -14.23 6.94 8.46
CA ALA A 21 -14.86 6.21 7.38
C ALA A 21 -13.83 5.95 6.27
N ALA A 22 -13.87 4.72 5.73
CA ALA A 22 -13.11 4.37 4.54
C ALA A 22 -13.43 5.36 3.41
N LEU A 23 -12.39 5.78 2.70
CA LEU A 23 -12.51 6.62 1.53
C LEU A 23 -13.07 5.80 0.35
N ASP A 24 -13.67 6.51 -0.62
CA ASP A 24 -14.11 5.87 -1.86
C ASP A 24 -12.89 5.41 -2.69
N ARG A 25 -12.92 4.13 -3.07
CA ARG A 25 -11.88 3.49 -3.90
C ARG A 25 -12.31 3.28 -5.35
N THR A 26 -13.53 3.66 -5.72
CA THR A 26 -14.14 3.32 -7.01
C THR A 26 -13.29 3.75 -8.19
N GLU A 27 -12.83 5.00 -8.21
CA GLU A 27 -12.00 5.51 -9.32
C GLU A 27 -10.69 4.75 -9.48
N LEU A 28 -10.00 4.46 -8.37
CA LEU A 28 -8.73 3.74 -8.38
C LEU A 28 -8.90 2.28 -8.79
N LEU A 29 -9.95 1.63 -8.30
CA LEU A 29 -10.31 0.27 -8.65
C LEU A 29 -10.61 0.13 -10.15
N GLU A 30 -11.39 1.06 -10.71
CA GLU A 30 -11.75 1.09 -12.12
C GLU A 30 -10.53 1.36 -13.02
N ALA A 31 -9.66 2.28 -12.61
CA ALA A 31 -8.40 2.55 -13.29
C ALA A 31 -7.52 1.31 -13.35
N PHE A 32 -7.30 0.65 -12.21
CA PHE A 32 -6.45 -0.53 -12.17
C PHE A 32 -7.07 -1.72 -12.91
N ARG A 33 -8.39 -1.91 -12.79
CA ARG A 33 -9.12 -2.93 -13.56
C ARG A 33 -8.96 -2.70 -15.06
N THR A 34 -9.04 -1.46 -15.52
CA THR A 34 -8.85 -1.15 -16.94
C THR A 34 -7.41 -1.44 -17.38
N PHE A 35 -6.42 -1.03 -16.59
CA PHE A 35 -5.00 -1.28 -16.84
C PHE A 35 -4.67 -2.78 -16.93
N ILE A 36 -5.13 -3.59 -15.97
CA ILE A 36 -4.79 -5.02 -15.89
C ILE A 36 -5.39 -5.84 -17.05
N HIS A 37 -6.44 -5.34 -17.71
CA HIS A 37 -7.03 -5.95 -18.90
C HIS A 37 -6.42 -5.42 -20.21
N ARG A 38 -5.50 -4.46 -20.17
CA ARG A 38 -4.75 -4.06 -21.37
C ARG A 38 -3.83 -5.21 -21.83
N VAL A 39 -3.52 -5.20 -23.13
CA VAL A 39 -2.59 -6.16 -23.71
C VAL A 39 -1.23 -6.10 -23.02
N ARG A 40 -0.54 -7.24 -22.98
CA ARG A 40 0.70 -7.38 -22.23
C ARG A 40 1.76 -6.34 -22.60
N ASP A 41 1.94 -6.07 -23.88
CA ASP A 41 2.89 -5.06 -24.37
C ASP A 41 2.61 -3.67 -23.80
N TYR A 42 1.33 -3.32 -23.61
CA TYR A 42 0.96 -2.05 -22.97
C TYR A 42 1.45 -2.01 -21.52
N GLN A 43 1.18 -3.07 -20.76
CA GLN A 43 1.55 -3.18 -19.34
C GLN A 43 3.08 -3.14 -19.14
N LEU A 44 3.83 -3.86 -19.99
CA LEU A 44 5.30 -3.95 -19.90
C LEU A 44 6.03 -2.61 -20.12
N ARG A 45 5.33 -1.58 -20.64
CA ARG A 45 5.87 -0.21 -20.75
C ARG A 45 5.91 0.52 -19.41
N PHE A 46 5.24 0.00 -18.39
CA PHE A 46 5.11 0.64 -17.08
C PHE A 46 5.70 -0.20 -15.95
N LEU A 47 6.62 -1.14 -16.25
CA LEU A 47 7.25 -1.97 -15.22
C LEU A 47 8.00 -1.14 -14.18
N GLN A 48 8.06 -1.65 -12.95
CA GLN A 48 8.77 -1.00 -11.84
C GLN A 48 10.20 -0.60 -12.19
N LYS A 49 10.98 -1.46 -12.88
CA LYS A 49 12.34 -1.13 -13.32
C LYS A 49 12.47 0.09 -14.25
N ARG A 50 11.36 0.59 -14.80
CA ARG A 50 11.31 1.82 -15.62
C ARG A 50 11.09 3.07 -14.76
N TYR A 51 10.76 2.88 -13.50
CA TYR A 51 10.74 3.88 -12.45
C TYR A 51 11.97 3.64 -11.55
N GLY A 52 12.62 4.70 -11.10
CA GLY A 52 13.85 4.63 -10.29
C GLY A 52 13.65 4.87 -8.81
N TYR A 53 12.41 5.00 -8.32
CA TYR A 53 12.13 5.47 -6.96
C TYR A 53 10.76 4.99 -6.47
N ALA A 54 10.61 4.83 -5.14
CA ALA A 54 9.37 4.54 -4.42
C ALA A 54 8.55 3.34 -4.94
N TYR A 55 9.22 2.35 -5.53
CA TYR A 55 8.61 1.14 -6.08
C TYR A 55 7.55 1.39 -7.16
N ASP A 56 7.47 2.61 -7.69
CA ASP A 56 6.46 3.01 -8.68
C ASP A 56 6.43 2.09 -9.89
N GLY A 57 5.24 1.92 -10.46
CA GLY A 57 5.03 1.11 -11.65
C GLY A 57 4.50 -0.29 -11.36
N PHE A 58 4.49 -1.10 -12.41
CA PHE A 58 3.82 -2.38 -12.49
C PHE A 58 4.78 -3.55 -12.20
N SER A 59 4.31 -4.48 -11.39
CA SER A 59 4.87 -5.81 -11.20
C SER A 59 3.80 -6.88 -11.41
N TYR A 60 4.23 -8.08 -11.80
CA TYR A 60 3.33 -9.19 -12.11
C TYR A 60 3.88 -10.52 -11.58
N TYR A 61 2.99 -11.50 -11.41
CA TYR A 61 3.35 -12.85 -10.97
C TYR A 61 4.45 -13.49 -11.84
N GLY A 62 5.46 -14.07 -11.20
CA GLY A 62 6.60 -14.69 -11.89
C GLY A 62 7.63 -13.67 -12.41
N GLN A 63 7.57 -12.40 -11.98
CA GLN A 63 8.58 -11.42 -12.33
C GLN A 63 9.79 -11.52 -11.41
N THR A 64 10.93 -11.92 -11.96
CA THR A 64 12.19 -12.13 -11.22
C THR A 64 12.93 -10.85 -10.84
N ASP A 65 12.61 -9.73 -11.49
CA ASP A 65 13.27 -8.42 -11.31
C ASP A 65 12.34 -7.37 -10.68
N SER A 66 11.33 -7.82 -9.93
CA SER A 66 10.45 -6.95 -9.16
C SER A 66 11.17 -6.44 -7.90
N SER A 67 10.93 -5.17 -7.56
CA SER A 67 11.47 -4.54 -6.35
C SER A 67 10.51 -4.56 -5.16
N HIS A 68 9.24 -4.94 -5.39
CA HIS A 68 8.16 -4.82 -4.40
C HIS A 68 7.42 -6.14 -4.09
N GLN A 69 7.60 -7.18 -4.91
CA GLN A 69 7.00 -8.51 -4.70
C GLN A 69 8.00 -9.60 -5.05
N ALA A 70 7.90 -10.74 -4.37
CA ALA A 70 8.64 -11.94 -4.71
C ALA A 70 8.10 -12.57 -6.00
N GLU A 71 8.91 -13.42 -6.63
CA GLU A 71 8.54 -14.11 -7.89
C GLU A 71 7.35 -15.05 -7.70
N ASP A 72 7.24 -15.66 -6.52
CA ASP A 72 6.23 -16.65 -6.15
C ASP A 72 4.97 -16.05 -5.51
N ASP A 73 4.91 -14.73 -5.32
CA ASP A 73 3.70 -14.04 -4.87
C ASP A 73 2.62 -14.06 -5.98
N LEU A 74 1.43 -14.57 -5.65
CA LEU A 74 0.29 -14.75 -6.57
C LEU A 74 -0.49 -13.46 -6.79
N ILE A 75 0.23 -12.39 -7.15
CA ILE A 75 -0.25 -11.01 -7.21
C ILE A 75 0.28 -10.28 -8.44
N SER A 76 -0.48 -9.30 -8.90
CA SER A 76 0.02 -8.24 -9.77
C SER A 76 -0.24 -6.91 -9.09
N THR A 77 0.75 -6.03 -9.10
CA THR A 77 0.74 -4.80 -8.32
C THR A 77 1.08 -3.62 -9.19
N PHE A 78 0.35 -2.51 -9.02
CA PHE A 78 0.76 -1.22 -9.56
C PHE A 78 0.94 -0.23 -8.41
N VAL A 79 2.16 0.29 -8.23
CA VAL A 79 2.44 1.33 -7.23
C VAL A 79 2.37 2.70 -7.87
N LEU A 80 1.66 3.62 -7.22
CA LEU A 80 1.56 5.03 -7.57
C LEU A 80 2.11 5.86 -6.41
N SER A 81 2.74 7.01 -6.68
CA SER A 81 3.25 7.88 -5.61
C SER A 81 3.15 9.37 -5.92
N GLU A 82 3.50 10.20 -4.93
CA GLU A 82 3.66 11.65 -5.09
C GLU A 82 4.98 12.04 -5.80
N PHE A 83 5.86 11.08 -6.12
CA PHE A 83 7.24 11.37 -6.53
C PHE A 83 7.46 11.47 -8.04
N TYR A 84 6.48 11.07 -8.86
CA TYR A 84 6.55 11.19 -10.31
C TYR A 84 5.49 12.14 -10.89
N PRO A 85 5.80 12.82 -12.01
CA PRO A 85 4.80 13.52 -12.80
C PRO A 85 3.66 12.59 -13.26
N VAL A 86 2.43 13.09 -13.19
CA VAL A 86 1.22 12.29 -13.48
C VAL A 86 1.22 11.69 -14.88
N ASP A 87 1.79 12.38 -15.86
CA ASP A 87 1.90 11.95 -17.26
C ASP A 87 2.84 10.76 -17.49
N ARG A 88 3.67 10.39 -16.49
CA ARG A 88 4.47 9.16 -16.56
C ARG A 88 3.62 7.90 -16.36
N TYR A 89 2.50 8.02 -15.66
CA TYR A 89 1.62 6.88 -15.37
C TYR A 89 0.67 6.57 -16.54
N PRO A 90 0.17 5.33 -16.63
CA PRO A 90 -0.86 4.95 -17.60
C PRO A 90 -2.06 5.90 -17.56
N GLU A 91 -2.66 6.17 -18.72
CA GLU A 91 -3.77 7.12 -18.86
C GLU A 91 -4.94 6.80 -17.90
N GLU A 92 -5.14 5.51 -17.60
CA GLU A 92 -6.15 5.00 -16.68
C GLU A 92 -6.04 5.61 -15.27
N PHE A 93 -4.82 5.82 -14.77
CA PHE A 93 -4.58 6.34 -13.42
C PHE A 93 -4.56 7.86 -13.35
N GLN A 94 -4.43 8.55 -14.49
CA GLN A 94 -4.18 10.00 -14.48
C GLN A 94 -5.36 10.80 -13.93
N GLY A 95 -6.59 10.33 -14.12
CA GLY A 95 -7.80 10.94 -13.53
C GLY A 95 -7.70 10.96 -12.01
N PHE A 96 -7.46 9.79 -11.42
CA PHE A 96 -7.31 9.60 -9.98
C PHE A 96 -6.19 10.48 -9.42
N LEU A 97 -5.01 10.45 -10.05
CA LEU A 97 -3.83 11.20 -9.62
C LEU A 97 -4.04 12.73 -9.68
N LYS A 98 -4.76 13.23 -10.68
CA LYS A 98 -5.09 14.67 -10.81
C LYS A 98 -6.18 15.10 -9.82
N GLY A 99 -7.11 14.20 -9.50
CA GLY A 99 -8.29 14.43 -8.68
C GLY A 99 -8.17 13.80 -7.28
N SER A 100 -8.75 12.62 -7.12
CA SER A 100 -9.01 11.98 -5.82
C SER A 100 -7.75 11.70 -4.99
N TRP A 101 -6.61 11.45 -5.62
CA TRP A 101 -5.35 11.18 -4.92
C TRP A 101 -4.96 12.28 -3.94
N LYS A 102 -5.10 13.56 -4.36
CA LYS A 102 -4.80 14.71 -3.50
C LYS A 102 -5.67 14.73 -2.23
N ARG A 103 -6.91 14.25 -2.33
CA ARG A 103 -7.82 14.15 -1.19
C ARG A 103 -7.38 13.02 -0.26
N VAL A 104 -7.05 11.86 -0.81
CA VAL A 104 -6.55 10.70 -0.05
C VAL A 104 -5.32 11.10 0.75
N VAL A 105 -4.29 11.63 0.09
CA VAL A 105 -3.05 12.08 0.72
C VAL A 105 -3.32 13.13 1.80
N LYS A 106 -4.16 14.12 1.52
CA LYS A 106 -4.49 15.16 2.52
C LYS A 106 -5.12 14.55 3.77
N THR A 107 -6.04 13.60 3.61
CA THR A 107 -6.68 12.92 4.73
C THR A 107 -5.66 12.11 5.51
N VAL A 108 -4.88 11.25 4.84
CA VAL A 108 -3.87 10.41 5.49
C VAL A 108 -2.83 11.25 6.23
N ARG A 109 -2.28 12.28 5.58
CA ARG A 109 -1.31 13.20 6.18
C ARG A 109 -1.85 13.89 7.42
N SER A 110 -3.14 14.24 7.45
CA SER A 110 -3.77 14.81 8.64
C SER A 110 -3.81 13.82 9.80
N LEU A 111 -4.16 12.56 9.53
CA LEU A 111 -4.21 11.50 10.54
C LEU A 111 -2.82 11.19 11.11
N GLU A 112 -1.84 11.07 10.22
CA GLU A 112 -0.45 10.83 10.60
C GLU A 112 0.12 12.00 11.40
N THR A 113 -0.19 13.25 11.03
CA THR A 113 0.21 14.44 11.79
C THR A 113 -0.38 14.43 13.20
N ASP A 114 -1.68 14.13 13.33
CA ASP A 114 -2.33 14.03 14.64
C ASP A 114 -1.69 12.91 15.49
N LEU A 115 -1.45 11.75 14.91
CA LEU A 115 -0.80 10.61 15.56
C LEU A 115 0.63 10.94 16.00
N LEU A 116 1.46 11.50 15.12
CA LEU A 116 2.84 11.88 15.41
C LEU A 116 2.92 12.93 16.51
N THR A 117 1.97 13.87 16.55
CA THR A 117 1.86 14.86 17.64
C THR A 117 1.58 14.18 18.98
N ARG A 118 0.80 13.09 19.01
CA ARG A 118 0.51 12.33 20.24
C ARG A 118 1.62 11.37 20.64
N LEU A 119 2.36 10.83 19.67
CA LEU A 119 3.51 9.98 19.93
C LEU A 119 4.62 10.76 20.67
N ASP A 120 4.71 12.08 20.42
CA ASP A 120 5.63 13.03 21.06
C ASP A 120 7.10 12.55 21.01
N ILE A 121 7.50 12.01 19.86
CA ILE A 121 8.87 11.56 19.62
C ILE A 121 9.69 12.76 19.12
N PRO A 122 10.77 13.17 19.84
CA PRO A 122 11.55 14.35 19.48
C PRO A 122 12.05 14.32 18.03
N GLY A 123 11.72 15.36 17.26
CA GLY A 123 12.17 15.56 15.88
C GLY A 123 11.43 14.72 14.82
N LEU A 124 10.59 13.75 15.19
CA LEU A 124 9.92 12.88 14.23
C LEU A 124 8.87 13.62 13.40
N LEU A 125 8.08 14.50 14.01
CA LEU A 125 7.07 15.31 13.31
C LEU A 125 7.72 16.25 12.28
N ASP A 126 8.82 16.91 12.67
CA ASP A 126 9.59 17.76 11.77
C ASP A 126 10.19 16.95 10.62
N PHE A 127 10.78 15.79 10.91
CA PHE A 127 11.27 14.88 9.87
C PHE A 127 10.17 14.51 8.88
N TYR A 128 9.00 14.08 9.38
CA TYR A 128 7.86 13.67 8.56
C TYR A 128 7.42 14.78 7.62
N HIS A 129 7.21 16.01 8.12
CA HIS A 129 6.75 17.12 7.29
C HIS A 129 7.70 17.53 6.16
N HIS A 130 9.00 17.30 6.32
CA HIS A 130 10.00 17.71 5.34
C HIS A 130 10.48 16.58 4.42
N ASN A 131 10.32 15.32 4.82
CA ASN A 131 10.96 14.19 4.12
C ASN A 131 9.99 13.08 3.71
N ALA A 132 8.77 13.02 4.24
CA ALA A 132 7.83 11.96 3.92
C ALA A 132 6.98 12.29 2.68
N GLY A 133 6.74 11.28 1.85
CA GLY A 133 5.76 11.30 0.78
C GLY A 133 5.00 9.99 0.74
N HIS A 134 3.89 9.97 0.02
CA HIS A 134 2.98 8.83 0.02
C HIS A 134 3.07 8.04 -1.27
N MET A 135 2.94 6.74 -1.13
CA MET A 135 2.70 5.80 -2.21
C MET A 135 1.47 4.94 -1.89
N VAL A 136 0.82 4.43 -2.92
CA VAL A 136 -0.29 3.50 -2.80
C VAL A 136 -0.05 2.30 -3.70
N SER A 137 -0.10 1.11 -3.09
CA SER A 137 0.01 -0.16 -3.78
C SER A 137 -1.37 -0.66 -4.19
N ASN A 138 -1.56 -0.91 -5.49
CA ASN A 138 -2.80 -1.42 -6.05
C ASN A 138 -2.62 -2.89 -6.38
N ASN A 139 -3.26 -3.75 -5.60
CA ASN A 139 -3.02 -5.18 -5.61
C ASN A 139 -4.18 -5.93 -6.29
N TYR A 140 -3.85 -6.73 -7.31
CA TYR A 140 -4.77 -7.64 -7.98
C TYR A 140 -4.35 -9.07 -7.68
N TYR A 141 -5.30 -9.85 -7.16
CA TYR A 141 -5.12 -11.24 -6.79
C TYR A 141 -5.95 -12.14 -7.74
N PRO A 142 -5.37 -12.66 -8.84
CA PRO A 142 -6.09 -13.46 -9.84
C PRO A 142 -6.77 -14.71 -9.26
N PRO A 143 -7.82 -15.29 -9.86
CA PRO A 143 -8.37 -16.56 -9.37
C PRO A 143 -7.30 -17.67 -9.23
N GLN A 144 -7.32 -18.44 -8.14
CA GLN A 144 -6.27 -19.45 -7.85
C GLN A 144 -6.10 -20.49 -8.96
N GLN A 145 -7.17 -20.79 -9.71
CA GLN A 145 -7.15 -21.74 -10.82
C GLN A 145 -6.25 -21.31 -11.99
N GLN A 146 -5.77 -20.06 -12.00
CA GLN A 146 -4.88 -19.54 -13.02
C GLN A 146 -3.41 -19.86 -12.78
N PHE A 147 -3.05 -20.41 -11.61
CA PHE A 147 -1.67 -20.72 -11.25
C PHE A 147 -1.39 -22.22 -11.36
N THR A 148 -0.21 -22.56 -11.90
CA THR A 148 0.26 -23.94 -12.03
C THR A 148 1.01 -24.44 -10.80
N ALA A 149 1.36 -23.55 -9.87
CA ALA A 149 2.05 -23.85 -8.63
C ALA A 149 1.26 -23.28 -7.44
N ALA A 150 1.31 -23.98 -6.31
CA ALA A 150 0.86 -23.41 -5.04
C ALA A 150 1.82 -22.30 -4.60
N ALA A 151 1.29 -21.24 -4.01
CA ALA A 151 2.11 -20.18 -3.43
C ALA A 151 2.95 -20.71 -2.26
N ALA A 152 4.10 -20.07 -2.00
CA ALA A 152 4.89 -20.39 -0.82
C ALA A 152 4.08 -20.18 0.47
N GLY A 153 4.16 -21.14 1.37
CA GLY A 153 3.46 -21.08 2.66
C GLY A 153 1.93 -21.06 2.58
N ASN A 154 1.34 -21.36 1.42
CA ASN A 154 -0.11 -21.25 1.18
C ASN A 154 -0.66 -19.81 1.35
N THR A 155 0.19 -18.80 1.17
CA THR A 155 -0.17 -17.37 1.26
C THR A 155 -0.17 -16.73 -0.12
N ARG A 156 -1.09 -15.81 -0.42
CA ARG A 156 -1.12 -15.15 -1.74
C ARG A 156 0.00 -14.12 -1.92
N LEU A 157 0.43 -13.55 -0.82
CA LEU A 157 1.51 -12.59 -0.67
C LEU A 157 2.31 -13.04 0.54
N SER A 158 3.61 -13.22 0.37
CA SER A 158 4.52 -13.61 1.43
C SER A 158 4.49 -12.60 2.59
N ALA A 159 4.63 -13.09 3.82
CA ALA A 159 4.71 -12.22 4.99
C ALA A 159 5.97 -11.35 4.96
N HIS A 160 5.81 -10.03 5.09
CA HIS A 160 6.92 -9.08 5.14
C HIS A 160 6.53 -7.82 5.92
N PRO A 161 7.50 -7.13 6.55
CA PRO A 161 7.28 -5.76 6.99
C PRO A 161 7.31 -4.81 5.80
N ASP A 162 6.50 -3.76 5.85
CA ASP A 162 6.61 -2.65 4.90
C ASP A 162 7.83 -1.77 5.22
N ALA A 163 8.42 -1.18 4.18
CA ALA A 163 9.55 -0.25 4.30
C ALA A 163 9.11 1.20 4.66
N SER A 164 7.83 1.42 4.93
CA SER A 164 7.23 2.73 5.21
C SER A 164 7.36 3.12 6.69
N LEU A 165 7.16 4.41 7.00
CA LEU A 165 6.98 4.86 8.38
C LEU A 165 5.64 4.37 8.95
N PHE A 166 4.59 4.48 8.16
CA PHE A 166 3.26 3.94 8.44
C PHE A 166 2.69 3.29 7.18
N THR A 167 1.97 2.18 7.38
CA THR A 167 1.08 1.63 6.36
C THR A 167 -0.35 1.94 6.75
N VAL A 168 -1.06 2.61 5.84
CA VAL A 168 -2.44 3.05 6.06
C VAL A 168 -3.32 2.37 5.03
N PHE A 169 -4.47 1.85 5.48
CA PHE A 169 -5.51 1.27 4.62
C PHE A 169 -6.67 2.27 4.47
N PRO A 170 -6.53 3.34 3.68
CA PRO A 170 -7.51 4.44 3.64
C PRO A 170 -8.85 4.01 3.03
N PHE A 171 -8.88 2.88 2.32
CA PHE A 171 -10.06 2.31 1.67
C PHE A 171 -10.68 1.15 2.46
N GLY A 172 -10.23 0.93 3.69
CA GLY A 172 -10.57 -0.23 4.51
C GLY A 172 -9.71 -1.45 4.20
N ILE A 173 -9.95 -2.51 4.98
CA ILE A 173 -9.28 -3.81 4.88
C ILE A 173 -10.27 -4.86 4.36
N ASP A 174 -9.75 -5.87 3.66
CA ASP A 174 -10.51 -7.07 3.34
C ASP A 174 -10.40 -8.11 4.47
N LYS A 175 -11.31 -9.08 4.52
CA LYS A 175 -11.34 -10.14 5.54
C LYS A 175 -10.19 -11.14 5.42
N GLU A 176 -9.48 -11.10 4.31
CA GLU A 176 -8.35 -12.00 4.01
C GLU A 176 -6.98 -11.39 4.38
N LEU A 177 -6.94 -10.16 4.90
CA LEU A 177 -5.70 -9.59 5.44
C LEU A 177 -5.39 -10.26 6.78
N GLU A 178 -4.18 -10.80 6.90
CA GLU A 178 -3.65 -11.32 8.16
C GLU A 178 -2.46 -10.45 8.61
N LEU A 179 -2.46 -10.06 9.89
CA LEU A 179 -1.39 -9.29 10.52
C LEU A 179 -0.69 -10.15 11.57
N GLN A 180 0.63 -10.18 11.53
CA GLN A 180 1.40 -10.73 12.64
C GLN A 180 1.54 -9.68 13.74
N VAL A 181 0.98 -9.96 14.90
CA VAL A 181 1.05 -9.13 16.10
C VAL A 181 1.84 -9.84 17.19
N THR A 182 2.26 -9.10 18.21
CA THR A 182 2.90 -9.68 19.40
C THR A 182 1.83 -10.01 20.44
N GLY A 183 1.73 -11.27 20.83
CA GLY A 183 0.83 -11.75 21.87
C GLY A 183 1.23 -11.29 23.27
N GLU A 184 0.35 -11.50 24.25
CA GLU A 184 0.57 -11.06 25.64
C GLU A 184 1.82 -11.69 26.28
N SER A 185 2.22 -12.90 25.84
CA SER A 185 3.46 -13.56 26.27
C SER A 185 4.67 -13.33 25.35
N GLY A 186 4.56 -12.41 24.38
CA GLY A 186 5.65 -12.01 23.48
C GLY A 186 5.83 -12.90 22.24
N GLU A 187 4.97 -13.90 22.03
CA GLU A 187 4.95 -14.76 20.86
C GLU A 187 4.27 -14.10 19.66
N PRO A 188 4.67 -14.45 18.41
CA PRO A 188 3.95 -13.99 17.23
C PRO A 188 2.58 -14.66 17.13
N LEU A 189 1.54 -13.86 16.97
CA LEU A 189 0.16 -14.29 16.71
C LEU A 189 -0.30 -13.73 15.36
N TRP A 190 -1.03 -14.52 14.59
CA TRP A 190 -1.66 -14.06 13.34
C TRP A 190 -3.12 -13.69 13.63
N GLN A 191 -3.52 -12.49 13.23
CA GLN A 191 -4.88 -11.94 13.39
C GLN A 191 -5.46 -11.51 12.06
#